data_AF-A0AAX2ZI91-F1
#
_entry.id   AF-A0AAX2ZI91-F1
#
_cell.length_a   1.000
_cell.length_b   1.000
_cell.length_c   1.000
_cell.angle_alpha   90.00
_cell.angle_beta   90.00
_cell.angle_gamma   90.00
#
_symmetry.space_group_name_H-M   'P 1'
#
loop_
_entity.id
_entity.type
_entity.pdbx_description
1 polymer ?
#
loop_
_entity_poly.entity_id
_entity_poly.type
_entity_poly.pdbx_seq_one_letter_code
_entity_poly.pdbx_strand_id
1 'polypeptide(L)'
;MIWTKDKLWELKEMYENPFNNTKEIAEHFDMSVRELYNLAHRKGFVRGAYQEFGYQKCSTCKQILEANSDNFYANKNYKNGFGYECKPCARKRRMKKYYMNKDVEK
;
A
#
# COMPACT_ATOMS: atom_id res chain seq x y z
N MET A 1 25.02 21.60 -2.68
CA MET A 1 25.31 20.40 -1.86
C MET A 1 26.09 19.40 -2.70
N ILE A 2 27.26 18.96 -2.23
CA ILE A 2 28.06 17.94 -2.92
C ILE A 2 27.57 16.56 -2.44
N TRP A 3 27.13 15.72 -3.37
CA TRP A 3 26.67 14.36 -3.08
C TRP A 3 27.85 13.39 -3.12
N THR A 4 28.29 12.95 -1.95
CA THR A 4 29.28 11.86 -1.83
C THR A 4 28.63 10.51 -2.11
N LYS A 5 29.43 9.47 -2.40
CA LYS A 5 28.92 8.11 -2.57
C LYS A 5 28.14 7.64 -1.34
N ASP A 6 28.64 7.94 -0.15
CA ASP A 6 28.03 7.50 1.11
C ASP A 6 26.67 8.15 1.32
N LYS A 7 26.56 9.47 1.09
CA LYS A 7 25.28 10.19 1.17
C LYS A 7 24.26 9.70 0.15
N LEU A 8 24.71 9.33 -1.06
CA LEU A 8 23.82 8.76 -2.07
C LEU A 8 23.35 7.35 -1.69
N TRP A 9 24.20 6.56 -1.04
CA TRP A 9 23.83 5.23 -0.54
C TRP A 9 22.81 5.33 0.59
N GLU A 10 23.09 6.18 1.58
CA GLU A 10 22.17 6.47 2.68
C GLU A 10 20.82 6.97 2.17
N LEU A 11 20.84 7.92 1.23
CA LEU A 11 19.62 8.41 0.59
C LEU A 11 18.87 7.28 -0.13
N LYS A 12 19.57 6.42 -0.87
CA LYS A 12 18.96 5.29 -1.58
C LYS A 12 18.28 4.34 -0.59
N GLU A 13 18.97 3.93 0.46
CA GLU A 13 18.40 3.07 1.50
C GLU A 13 17.18 3.70 2.15
N MET A 14 17.26 4.99 2.52
CA MET A 14 16.16 5.70 3.13
C MET A 14 14.96 5.89 2.18
N TYR A 15 15.22 6.19 0.90
CA TYR A 15 14.20 6.53 -0.09
C TYR A 15 13.50 5.31 -0.68
N GLU A 16 14.24 4.22 -0.90
CA GLU A 16 13.69 2.94 -1.36
C GLU A 16 12.94 2.23 -0.22
N ASN A 17 13.24 2.55 1.04
CA ASN A 17 12.47 2.12 2.19
C ASN A 17 11.08 2.81 2.22
N PRO A 18 9.98 2.06 2.09
CA PRO A 18 8.63 2.63 2.05
C PRO A 18 8.14 3.14 3.42
N PHE A 19 8.76 2.74 4.53
CA PHE A 19 8.38 3.14 5.89
C PHE A 19 8.85 4.55 6.25
N ASN A 20 9.93 5.02 5.61
CA ASN A 20 10.47 6.34 5.89
C ASN A 20 9.61 7.42 5.23
N ASN A 21 9.17 8.40 6.01
CA ASN A 21 8.37 9.51 5.49
C ASN A 21 9.22 10.38 4.56
N THR A 22 8.74 10.68 3.35
CA THR A 22 9.46 11.54 2.41
C THR A 22 9.75 12.94 2.95
N LYS A 23 8.94 13.43 3.90
CA LYS A 23 9.18 14.71 4.58
C LYS A 23 10.35 14.61 5.55
N GLU A 24 10.41 13.56 6.35
CA GLU A 24 11.51 13.30 7.30
C GLU A 24 12.82 13.02 6.55
N ILE A 25 12.77 12.26 5.44
CA ILE A 25 13.95 12.07 4.57
C ILE A 25 14.41 13.42 4.03
N ALA A 26 13.49 14.27 3.54
CA ALA A 26 13.85 15.57 2.98
C ALA A 26 14.45 16.50 4.05
N GLU A 27 13.90 16.49 5.27
CA GLU A 27 14.43 17.20 6.44
C GLU A 27 15.83 16.68 6.83
N HIS A 28 16.04 15.36 6.83
CA HIS A 28 17.35 14.74 7.13
C HIS A 28 18.47 15.17 6.17
N PHE A 29 18.12 15.40 4.90
CA PHE A 29 19.05 15.87 3.89
C PHE A 29 18.96 17.38 3.61
N ASP A 30 18.33 18.16 4.50
CA ASP A 30 18.18 19.62 4.40
C ASP A 30 17.68 20.09 3.02
N MET A 31 16.63 19.44 2.49
CA MET A 31 16.05 19.77 1.19
C MET A 31 14.52 19.76 1.20
N SER A 32 13.94 20.29 0.14
CA SER A 32 12.51 20.13 -0.09
C SER A 32 12.15 18.72 -0.58
N VAL A 33 10.93 18.29 -0.28
CA VAL A 33 10.38 17.02 -0.79
C VAL A 33 10.43 16.95 -2.33
N ARG A 34 10.29 18.09 -3.01
CA ARG A 34 10.38 18.16 -4.48
C ARG A 34 11.80 17.88 -4.98
N GLU A 35 12.81 18.41 -4.31
CA GLU A 35 14.21 18.15 -4.64
C GLU A 35 14.56 16.68 -4.41
N LEU A 36 14.03 16.08 -3.34
CA LEU A 36 14.15 14.65 -3.05
C LEU A 36 13.62 13.80 -4.20
N TYR A 37 12.38 14.04 -4.67
CA TYR A 37 11.81 13.31 -5.80
C TYR A 37 12.64 13.45 -7.09
N ASN A 38 13.05 14.69 -7.41
CA ASN A 38 13.84 14.95 -8.60
C ASN A 38 15.22 14.28 -8.55
N LEU A 39 15.84 14.24 -7.36
CA LEU A 39 17.13 13.60 -7.16
C LEU A 39 16.99 12.07 -7.29
N ALA A 40 16.01 11.48 -6.61
CA ALA A 40 15.74 10.05 -6.70
C ALA A 40 15.49 9.59 -8.14
N HIS A 41 14.61 10.30 -8.87
CA HIS A 41 14.34 10.01 -10.28
C HIS A 41 15.61 10.08 -11.14
N ARG A 42 16.41 11.14 -11.02
CA ARG A 42 17.68 11.29 -11.77
C ARG A 42 18.70 10.21 -11.43
N LYS A 43 18.66 9.68 -10.21
CA LYS A 43 19.57 8.62 -9.73
C LYS A 43 19.01 7.21 -9.94
N GLY A 44 17.81 7.08 -10.49
CA GLY A 44 17.15 5.80 -10.70
C GLY A 44 16.75 5.10 -9.40
N PHE A 45 16.63 5.84 -8.30
CA PHE A 45 16.15 5.28 -7.04
C PHE A 45 14.66 5.03 -7.15
N VAL A 46 14.27 3.79 -6.88
CA VAL A 46 12.89 3.35 -7.00
C VAL A 46 12.27 3.29 -5.64
N ARG A 47 11.38 4.24 -5.34
CA ARG A 47 10.47 4.05 -4.22
C ARG A 47 9.43 3.04 -4.67
N GLY A 48 9.58 1.80 -4.20
CA GLY A 48 8.73 0.69 -4.62
C GLY A 48 7.25 1.05 -4.54
N ALA A 49 6.50 0.73 -5.59
CA ALA A 49 5.07 0.59 -5.44
C ALA A 49 4.87 -0.58 -4.48
N TYR A 50 4.38 -0.29 -3.28
CA TYR A 50 4.02 -1.24 -2.23
C TYR A 50 3.68 -2.65 -2.73
N GLN A 51 4.61 -3.58 -2.56
CA GLN A 51 4.42 -5.02 -2.72
C GLN A 51 5.32 -5.60 -1.62
N GLU A 52 4.90 -5.63 -0.36
CA GLU A 52 4.17 -6.77 0.22
C GLU A 52 3.71 -6.42 1.69
N PHE A 53 2.39 -6.27 1.91
CA PHE A 53 1.63 -6.21 3.19
C PHE A 53 1.79 -5.07 4.21
N GLY A 54 0.64 -4.55 4.65
CA GLY A 54 0.57 -3.82 5.91
C GLY A 54 -0.85 -3.47 6.22
N TYR A 55 -1.53 -2.63 5.43
CA TYR A 55 -2.95 -2.35 5.66
C TYR A 55 -3.73 -2.00 4.38
N GLN A 56 -4.98 -2.44 4.30
CA GLN A 56 -5.97 -2.11 3.28
C GLN A 56 -7.26 -1.64 3.94
N LYS A 57 -7.89 -0.61 3.35
CA LYS A 57 -9.21 -0.13 3.76
C LYS A 57 -10.30 -0.98 3.13
N CYS A 58 -11.15 -1.61 3.94
CA CYS A 58 -12.33 -2.31 3.45
C CYS A 58 -13.32 -1.32 2.80
N SER A 59 -13.77 -1.61 1.57
CA SER A 59 -14.70 -0.74 0.86
C SER A 59 -16.07 -0.64 1.53
N THR A 60 -16.51 -1.68 2.27
CA THR A 60 -17.83 -1.74 2.93
C THR A 60 -17.80 -1.10 4.31
N CYS A 61 -17.03 -1.64 5.26
CA CYS A 61 -17.02 -1.16 6.64
C CYS A 61 -16.02 -0.02 6.90
N LYS A 62 -15.22 0.37 5.90
CA LYS A 62 -14.22 1.45 5.98
C LYS A 62 -13.10 1.25 7.01
N GLN A 63 -13.03 0.10 7.69
CA GLN A 63 -11.93 -0.27 8.58
C GLN A 63 -10.63 -0.48 7.80
N ILE A 64 -9.52 -0.09 8.42
CA ILE A 64 -8.15 -0.31 7.93
C ILE A 64 -7.64 -1.58 8.62
N LEU A 65 -7.34 -2.62 7.84
CA LEU A 65 -6.95 -3.95 8.34
C LEU A 65 -5.72 -4.44 7.60
N GLU A 66 -5.00 -5.41 8.14
CA GLU A 66 -3.81 -5.90 7.46
C GLU A 66 -4.14 -6.49 6.09
N ALA A 67 -3.40 -6.11 5.06
CA ALA A 67 -3.68 -6.51 3.68
C ALA A 67 -3.34 -7.97 3.37
N ASN A 68 -3.48 -8.89 4.33
CA ASN A 68 -3.08 -10.29 4.27
C ASN A 68 -4.27 -11.23 3.99
N SER A 69 -3.95 -12.51 3.80
CA SER A 69 -4.94 -13.57 3.54
C SER A 69 -5.88 -13.84 4.71
N ASP A 70 -5.61 -13.35 5.92
CA ASP A 70 -6.51 -13.52 7.07
C ASP A 70 -7.67 -12.54 7.02
N ASN A 71 -7.39 -11.29 6.65
CA ASN A 71 -8.37 -10.21 6.58
C ASN A 71 -9.06 -10.07 5.22
N PHE A 72 -8.38 -10.42 4.11
CA PHE A 72 -8.88 -10.24 2.75
C PHE A 72 -8.80 -11.54 1.93
N TYR A 73 -9.69 -11.70 0.95
CA TYR A 73 -9.63 -12.83 0.02
C TYR A 73 -8.59 -12.55 -1.07
N ALA A 74 -7.74 -13.54 -1.37
CA ALA A 74 -6.81 -13.46 -2.49
C ALA A 74 -7.56 -13.34 -3.82
N ASN A 75 -7.09 -12.44 -4.69
CA ASN A 75 -7.63 -12.24 -6.02
C ASN A 75 -6.55 -11.70 -6.97
N LYS A 76 -6.16 -12.57 -7.91
CA LYS A 76 -5.12 -12.31 -8.92
C LYS A 76 -5.44 -11.18 -9.90
N ASN A 77 -6.69 -10.75 -9.99
CA ASN A 77 -7.11 -9.68 -10.90
C ASN A 77 -6.89 -8.28 -10.30
N TYR A 78 -6.52 -8.17 -9.02
CA TYR A 78 -6.24 -6.89 -8.37
C TYR A 78 -4.74 -6.63 -8.25
N LYS A 79 -4.35 -5.35 -8.40
CA LYS A 79 -2.96 -4.89 -8.41
C LYS A 79 -2.16 -5.34 -7.18
N ASN A 80 -2.80 -5.51 -6.03
CA ASN A 80 -2.19 -5.91 -4.77
C ASN A 80 -2.49 -7.38 -4.37
N GLY A 81 -3.16 -8.15 -5.23
CA GLY A 81 -3.47 -9.55 -4.96
C GLY A 81 -4.63 -9.81 -3.99
N PHE A 82 -5.31 -8.78 -3.47
CA PHE A 82 -6.43 -8.93 -2.53
C PHE A 82 -7.72 -8.25 -3.01
N GLY A 83 -8.86 -8.85 -2.67
CA GLY A 83 -10.17 -8.25 -2.86
C GLY A 83 -10.35 -6.98 -2.03
N TYR A 84 -11.20 -6.07 -2.50
CA TYR A 84 -11.43 -4.74 -1.92
C TYR A 84 -12.28 -4.73 -0.62
N GLU A 85 -12.86 -5.87 -0.23
CA GLU A 85 -13.67 -6.05 0.99
C GLU A 85 -12.99 -7.01 1.96
N CYS A 86 -13.07 -6.74 3.26
CA CYS A 86 -12.63 -7.67 4.29
C CYS A 86 -13.52 -8.93 4.33
N LYS A 87 -12.97 -10.06 4.78
CA LYS A 87 -13.69 -11.34 4.83
C LYS A 87 -15.04 -11.28 5.57
N PRO A 88 -15.19 -10.59 6.72
CA PRO A 88 -16.48 -10.47 7.39
C PRO A 88 -17.55 -9.81 6.52
N CYS A 89 -17.20 -8.71 5.83
CA CYS A 89 -18.12 -8.00 4.93
C CYS A 89 -18.50 -8.86 3.74
N ALA A 90 -17.50 -9.49 3.11
CA ALA A 90 -17.71 -10.42 2.01
C ALA A 90 -18.61 -11.61 2.44
N ARG A 91 -18.45 -12.16 3.66
CA ARG A 91 -19.30 -13.24 4.18
C ARG A 91 -20.75 -12.79 4.36
N LYS A 92 -20.98 -11.63 5.00
CA LYS A 92 -22.33 -11.06 5.17
C LYS A 92 -23.02 -10.85 3.82
N ARG A 93 -22.31 -10.31 2.83
CA ARG A 93 -22.82 -10.10 1.47
C ARG A 93 -23.19 -11.42 0.77
N ARG A 94 -22.36 -12.46 0.90
CA ARG A 94 -22.65 -13.81 0.36
C ARG A 94 -23.88 -14.43 1.01
N MET A 95 -24.02 -14.33 2.34
CA MET A 95 -25.20 -14.82 3.06
C MET A 95 -26.47 -14.09 2.63
N LYS A 96 -26.45 -12.75 2.52
CA LYS A 96 -27.62 -11.99 2.05
C LYS A 96 -28.08 -12.46 0.67
N LYS A 97 -27.16 -12.72 -0.25
CA LYS A 97 -27.50 -13.28 -1.58
C LYS A 97 -28.17 -14.64 -1.48
N TYR A 98 -27.68 -15.53 -0.61
CA TYR A 98 -28.28 -16.86 -0.43
C TYR A 98 -29.74 -16.79 0.04
N TYR A 99 -30.05 -15.97 1.06
CA TYR A 99 -31.43 -15.82 1.53
C TYR A 99 -32.33 -15.12 0.51
N MET A 100 -31.86 -14.05 -0.13
CA MET A 100 -32.63 -13.34 -1.16
C MET A 100 -32.97 -14.25 -2.36
N ASN A 101 -32.04 -15.10 -2.80
CA ASN A 101 -32.31 -16.03 -3.90
C ASN A 101 -33.29 -17.13 -3.48
N LYS A 102 -33.22 -17.60 -2.23
CA LYS A 102 -34.13 -18.62 -1.69
C LYS A 102 -35.56 -18.11 -1.53
N ASP A 103 -35.72 -16.82 -1.24
CA ASP A 103 -37.04 -16.17 -1.15
C ASP A 103 -37.65 -15.88 -2.53
N VAL A 104 -36.84 -15.84 -3.60
CA VAL A 104 -37.30 -15.68 -5.00
C VAL A 104 -37.69 -17.02 -5.64
N GLU A 105 -37.17 -18.14 -5.14
CA GLU A 105 -37.50 -19.50 -5.59
C GLU A 105 -38.72 -20.12 -4.87
N LYS A 106 -39.38 -19.35 -3.99
CA LYS A 106 -40.66 -19.71 -3.34
C LYS A 106 -41.82 -18.94 -3.96
#